data_AF-A0A7V8FSU1-F1
#
_entry.id   AF-A0A7V8FSU1-F1
#
_cell.length_a   1.000
_cell.length_b   1.000
_cell.length_c   1.000
_cell.angle_alpha   90.00
_cell.angle_beta   90.00
_cell.angle_gamma   90.00
#
_symmetry.space_group_name_H-M   'P 1'
#
loop_
_entity.id
_entity.type
_entity.pdbx_description
1 polymer ?
#
loop_
_entity_poly.entity_id
_entity_poly.type
_entity_poly.pdbx_seq_one_letter_code
_entity_poly.pdbx_strand_id
1 'polypeptide(L)'
;MNGIPCAVTADLNKYLARLDEDDRRDEAIDQRTDELLAGTEYSPFTPANLSEALGELDMTGIEALCKLLTAGNTAGAGLALKTLIGDYWERAARREAERQIDNEIANACPRCRGRGCRHCYED
;
A
#
# COMPACT_ATOMS: atom_id res chain seq x y z
N MET A 1 -45.68 14.64 5.89
CA MET A 1 -44.36 14.60 5.22
C MET A 1 -43.32 14.86 6.30
N ASN A 2 -42.73 13.79 6.83
CA ASN A 2 -41.72 13.89 7.88
C ASN A 2 -40.43 14.43 7.25
N GLY A 3 -40.15 15.71 7.47
CA GLY A 3 -38.89 16.31 7.08
C GLY A 3 -37.77 15.60 7.83
N ILE A 4 -36.86 14.98 7.09
CA ILE A 4 -35.60 14.49 7.65
C ILE A 4 -34.94 15.72 8.30
N PRO A 5 -34.61 15.69 9.60
CA PRO A 5 -34.00 16.85 10.25
C PRO A 5 -32.70 17.20 9.53
N CYS A 6 -32.52 18.48 9.19
CA CYS A 6 -31.33 19.02 8.52
C CYS A 6 -29.99 18.51 9.12
N ALA A 7 -29.96 18.24 10.42
CA ALA A 7 -28.82 17.65 11.12
C ALA A 7 -28.47 16.22 10.65
N VAL A 8 -29.47 15.36 10.40
CA VAL A 8 -29.26 13.97 9.92
C VAL A 8 -28.69 13.96 8.51
N THR A 9 -29.15 14.87 7.65
CA THR A 9 -28.57 15.05 6.31
C THR A 9 -27.15 15.61 6.36
N ALA A 10 -26.84 16.51 7.31
CA ALA A 10 -25.49 17.06 7.45
C ALA A 10 -24.48 16.03 7.96
N ASP A 11 -24.86 15.18 8.92
CA ASP A 11 -23.99 14.13 9.45
C ASP A 11 -23.80 12.99 8.45
N LEU A 12 -24.84 12.65 7.68
CA LEU A 12 -24.72 11.70 6.56
C LEU A 12 -23.75 12.22 5.49
N ASN A 13 -23.88 13.49 5.08
CA ASN A 13 -22.98 14.08 4.09
C ASN A 13 -21.52 14.12 4.57
N LYS A 14 -21.28 14.38 5.86
CA LYS A 14 -19.93 14.31 6.44
C LYS A 14 -19.38 12.89 6.43
N TYR A 15 -20.20 11.89 6.72
CA TYR A 15 -19.79 10.48 6.70
C TYR A 15 -19.41 10.05 5.28
N LEU A 16 -20.27 10.35 4.28
CA LEU A 16 -19.99 10.05 2.88
C LEU A 16 -18.72 10.75 2.39
N ALA A 17 -18.52 12.02 2.74
CA ALA A 17 -17.30 12.75 2.38
C ALA A 17 -16.03 12.13 2.99
N ARG A 18 -16.12 11.51 4.17
CA ARG A 18 -15.00 10.78 4.78
C ARG A 18 -14.72 9.47 4.05
N LEU A 19 -15.75 8.72 3.69
CA LEU A 19 -15.59 7.51 2.88
C LEU A 19 -14.90 7.82 1.54
N ASP A 20 -15.36 8.87 0.84
CA ASP A 20 -14.75 9.30 -0.41
C ASP A 20 -13.29 9.79 -0.23
N GLU A 21 -12.91 10.26 0.95
CA GLU A 21 -11.53 10.64 1.28
C GLU A 21 -10.66 9.41 1.58
N ASP A 22 -11.19 8.44 2.32
CA ASP A 22 -10.53 7.19 2.65
C ASP A 22 -10.30 6.35 1.38
N ASP A 23 -11.30 6.22 0.50
CA ASP A 23 -11.16 5.50 -0.78
C ASP A 23 -10.09 6.12 -1.68
N ARG A 24 -10.06 7.46 -1.79
CA ARG A 24 -9.02 8.16 -2.55
C ARG A 24 -7.62 7.99 -1.95
N ARG A 25 -7.53 7.89 -0.62
CA ARG A 25 -6.26 7.63 0.06
C ARG A 25 -5.77 6.22 -0.25
N ASP A 26 -6.65 5.23 -0.19
CA ASP A 26 -6.30 3.84 -0.48
C ASP A 26 -5.89 3.65 -1.94
N GLU A 27 -6.60 4.27 -2.89
CA GLU A 27 -6.19 4.30 -4.31
C GLU A 27 -4.80 4.92 -4.51
N ALA A 28 -4.49 6.01 -3.81
CA ALA A 28 -3.18 6.66 -3.89
C ALA A 28 -2.07 5.77 -3.30
N ILE A 29 -2.36 5.03 -2.23
CA ILE A 29 -1.43 4.06 -1.64
C ILE A 29 -1.16 2.91 -2.61
N ASP A 30 -2.22 2.35 -3.22
CA ASP A 30 -2.08 1.24 -4.16
C ASP A 30 -1.24 1.68 -5.38
N GLN A 31 -1.56 2.82 -5.98
CA GLN A 31 -0.77 3.37 -7.09
C GLN A 31 0.69 3.59 -6.68
N ARG A 32 0.93 4.17 -5.51
CA ARG A 32 2.29 4.44 -5.06
C ARG A 32 3.07 3.16 -4.74
N THR A 33 2.39 2.13 -4.25
CA THR A 33 2.97 0.80 -4.01
C THR A 33 3.48 0.20 -5.32
N ASP A 34 2.68 0.27 -6.39
CA ASP A 34 3.06 -0.21 -7.72
C ASP A 34 4.28 0.54 -8.27
N GLU A 35 4.32 1.87 -8.10
CA GLU A 35 5.47 2.70 -8.50
C GLU A 35 6.76 2.29 -7.76
N LEU A 36 6.67 2.03 -6.45
CA LEU A 36 7.82 1.59 -5.65
C LEU A 36 8.32 0.22 -6.10
N LEU A 37 7.42 -0.73 -6.34
CA LEU A 37 7.73 -2.09 -6.82
C LEU A 37 8.34 -2.10 -8.23
N ALA A 38 7.94 -1.15 -9.08
CA ALA A 38 8.54 -0.95 -10.40
C ALA A 38 9.93 -0.30 -10.34
N GLY A 39 10.25 0.40 -9.24
CA GLY A 39 11.55 0.98 -8.96
C GLY A 39 12.60 -0.05 -8.52
N THR A 40 13.85 0.37 -8.35
CA THR A 40 14.96 -0.55 -8.00
C THR A 40 14.98 -0.93 -6.52
N GLU A 41 14.51 -0.05 -5.64
CA GLU A 41 14.62 -0.21 -4.18
C GLU A 41 13.72 -1.34 -3.67
N TYR A 42 12.49 -1.44 -4.18
CA TYR A 42 11.52 -2.47 -3.78
C TYR A 42 11.34 -3.58 -4.84
N SER A 43 12.16 -3.59 -5.90
CA SER A 43 12.07 -4.64 -6.93
C SER A 43 12.40 -6.01 -6.32
N PRO A 44 11.49 -6.99 -6.35
CA PRO A 44 11.66 -8.20 -5.53
C PRO A 44 12.82 -9.12 -5.95
N PHE A 45 13.21 -9.06 -7.23
CA PHE A 45 14.12 -10.04 -7.84
C PHE A 45 15.45 -9.44 -8.28
N THR A 46 15.94 -8.42 -7.56
CA THR A 46 17.35 -8.04 -7.61
C THR A 46 18.17 -8.96 -6.69
N PRO A 47 19.49 -9.16 -6.92
CA PRO A 47 20.29 -10.04 -6.07
C PRO A 47 20.26 -9.66 -4.57
N ALA A 48 20.29 -8.36 -4.26
CA ALA A 48 20.23 -7.87 -2.89
C ALA A 48 18.85 -8.12 -2.27
N ASN A 49 17.79 -7.74 -2.97
CA ASN A 49 16.42 -7.82 -2.45
C ASN A 49 15.90 -9.25 -2.32
N LEU A 50 16.32 -10.14 -3.22
CA LEU A 50 16.04 -11.57 -3.11
C LEU A 50 16.74 -12.17 -1.88
N SER A 51 18.01 -11.82 -1.65
CA SER A 51 18.76 -12.29 -0.50
C SER A 51 18.15 -11.82 0.83
N GLU A 52 17.69 -10.57 0.88
CA GLU A 52 17.02 -10.01 2.05
C GLU A 52 15.70 -10.75 2.32
N ALA A 53 14.82 -10.83 1.32
CA ALA A 53 13.51 -11.44 1.49
C ALA A 53 13.60 -12.94 1.87
N LEU A 54 14.62 -13.66 1.40
CA LEU A 54 14.91 -15.03 1.85
C LEU A 54 15.28 -15.10 3.33
N GLY A 55 15.98 -14.09 3.86
CA GLY A 55 16.35 -14.00 5.28
C GLY A 55 15.16 -13.70 6.20
N GLU A 56 14.11 -13.08 5.66
CA GLU A 56 12.90 -12.68 6.40
C GLU A 56 11.76 -13.70 6.30
N LEU A 57 11.96 -14.83 5.61
CA LEU A 57 10.96 -15.89 5.55
C LEU A 57 10.80 -16.57 6.91
N ASP A 58 9.54 -16.74 7.33
CA ASP A 58 9.24 -17.50 8.53
C ASP A 58 9.46 -19.01 8.35
N MET A 59 9.54 -19.71 9.48
CA MET A 59 9.76 -21.17 9.48
C MET A 59 8.65 -21.93 8.75
N THR A 60 7.42 -21.40 8.71
CA THR A 60 6.29 -22.08 8.07
C THR A 60 6.43 -22.06 6.54
N GLY A 61 6.80 -20.92 5.97
CA GLY A 61 7.09 -20.76 4.54
C GLY A 61 8.29 -21.61 4.12
N ILE A 62 9.35 -21.62 4.93
CA ILE A 62 10.53 -22.47 4.70
C ILE A 62 10.17 -23.96 4.74
N GLU A 63 9.38 -24.40 5.72
CA GLU A 63 8.92 -25.80 5.81
C GLU A 63 8.09 -26.22 4.59
N ALA A 64 7.21 -25.34 4.10
CA ALA A 64 6.42 -25.59 2.90
C ALA A 64 7.31 -25.76 1.65
N LEU A 65 8.32 -24.90 1.49
CA LEU A 65 9.32 -25.01 0.42
C LEU A 65 10.11 -26.32 0.52
N CYS A 66 10.58 -26.68 1.71
CA CYS A 66 11.30 -27.94 1.96
C CYS A 66 10.47 -29.17 1.57
N LYS A 67 9.17 -29.18 1.89
CA LYS A 67 8.26 -30.26 1.51
C LYS A 67 8.14 -30.39 0.00
N LEU A 68 7.95 -29.27 -0.71
CA LEU A 68 7.84 -29.26 -2.18
C LEU A 68 9.12 -29.75 -2.85
N LEU A 69 10.27 -29.28 -2.38
CA LEU A 69 11.58 -29.67 -2.91
C LEU A 69 11.89 -31.15 -2.65
N THR A 70 11.60 -31.66 -1.44
CA THR A 70 11.78 -33.07 -1.09
C THR A 70 10.89 -33.98 -1.93
N ALA A 71 9.69 -33.54 -2.27
CA ALA A 71 8.77 -34.25 -3.16
C ALA A 71 9.17 -34.17 -4.65
N GLY A 72 10.25 -33.47 -4.99
CA GLY A 72 10.67 -33.25 -6.38
C GLY A 72 9.79 -32.26 -7.16
N ASN A 73 8.86 -31.56 -6.50
CA ASN A 73 7.97 -30.58 -7.12
C ASN A 73 8.65 -29.22 -7.24
N THR A 74 9.65 -29.13 -8.11
CA THR A 74 10.46 -27.91 -8.32
C THR A 74 9.65 -26.75 -8.89
N ALA A 75 8.69 -27.02 -9.78
CA ALA A 75 7.81 -26.00 -10.33
C ALA A 75 6.93 -25.36 -9.24
N GLY A 76 6.33 -26.19 -8.37
CA GLY A 76 5.56 -25.72 -7.22
C GLY A 76 6.42 -24.94 -6.22
N ALA A 77 7.64 -25.41 -5.93
CA ALA A 77 8.58 -24.70 -5.07
C ALA A 77 8.96 -23.33 -5.65
N GLY A 78 9.21 -23.25 -6.96
CA GLY A 78 9.50 -21.99 -7.64
C GLY A 78 8.34 -21.00 -7.59
N LEU A 79 7.11 -21.47 -7.78
CA LEU A 79 5.91 -20.62 -7.65
C LEU A 79 5.73 -20.13 -6.21
N ALA A 80 5.84 -21.03 -5.22
CA ALA A 80 5.72 -20.67 -3.81
C ALA A 80 6.79 -19.64 -3.40
N LEU A 81 8.05 -19.84 -3.84
CA LEU A 81 9.12 -18.89 -3.58
C LEU A 81 8.83 -17.52 -4.22
N LYS A 82 8.39 -17.51 -5.48
CA LYS A 82 8.03 -16.27 -6.17
C LYS A 82 6.96 -15.49 -5.40
N THR A 83 5.92 -16.18 -4.92
CA THR A 83 4.84 -15.57 -4.13
C THR A 83 5.37 -15.03 -2.81
N LEU A 84 6.11 -15.83 -2.02
CA LEU A 84 6.63 -15.40 -0.73
C LEU A 84 7.52 -14.15 -0.82
N ILE A 85 8.40 -14.11 -1.81
CA ILE A 85 9.29 -12.97 -2.06
C ILE A 85 8.50 -11.75 -2.55
N GLY A 86 7.53 -11.96 -3.45
CA GLY A 86 6.64 -10.91 -3.93
C GLY A 86 5.84 -10.27 -2.78
N ASP A 87 5.18 -11.10 -1.96
CA ASP A 87 4.36 -10.64 -0.85
C ASP A 87 5.18 -9.88 0.21
N TYR A 88 6.44 -10.28 0.45
CA TYR A 88 7.32 -9.55 1.37
C TYR A 88 7.55 -8.12 0.88
N TRP A 89 7.95 -7.97 -0.39
CA TRP A 89 8.27 -6.67 -0.96
C TRP A 89 7.02 -5.81 -1.20
N GLU A 90 5.88 -6.42 -1.54
CA GLU A 90 4.60 -5.72 -1.64
C GLU A 90 4.19 -5.13 -0.28
N ARG A 91 4.29 -5.90 0.80
CA ARG A 91 4.03 -5.39 2.16
C ARG A 91 5.01 -4.30 2.58
N ALA A 92 6.28 -4.39 2.18
CA ALA A 92 7.28 -3.37 2.48
C ALA A 92 6.98 -2.06 1.71
N ALA A 93 6.74 -2.18 0.40
CA ALA A 93 6.38 -1.06 -0.47
C ALA A 93 5.08 -0.38 -0.03
N ARG A 94 4.05 -1.17 0.34
CA ARG A 94 2.77 -0.63 0.82
C ARG A 94 2.94 0.19 2.10
N ARG A 95 3.70 -0.31 3.07
CA ARG A 95 3.97 0.43 4.33
C ARG A 95 4.71 1.74 4.07
N GLU A 96 5.65 1.74 3.12
CA GLU A 96 6.36 2.95 2.74
C GLU A 96 5.45 3.92 1.97
N ALA A 97 4.59 3.43 1.07
CA ALA A 97 3.58 4.23 0.39
C ALA A 97 2.61 4.88 1.38
N GLU A 98 2.07 4.13 2.33
CA GLU A 98 1.24 4.64 3.43
C GLU A 98 1.95 5.79 4.17
N ARG A 99 3.22 5.60 4.54
CA ARG A 99 4.02 6.62 5.22
C ARG A 99 4.20 7.88 4.36
N GLN A 100 4.45 7.74 3.06
CA GLN A 100 4.62 8.87 2.14
C GLN A 100 3.32 9.65 1.99
N ILE A 101 2.20 8.96 1.73
CA ILE A 101 0.88 9.57 1.55
C ILE A 101 0.40 10.26 2.83
N ASP A 102 0.54 9.61 3.99
CA ASP A 102 0.16 10.22 5.27
C ASP A 102 0.99 11.46 5.58
N ASN A 103 2.29 11.44 5.26
CA ASN A 103 3.17 12.59 5.40
C ASN A 103 2.79 13.73 4.44
N GLU A 104 2.41 13.41 3.20
CA GLU A 104 1.91 14.40 2.24
C GLU A 104 0.60 15.04 2.71
N ILE A 105 -0.34 14.24 3.22
CA ILE A 105 -1.61 14.72 3.78
C ILE A 105 -1.37 15.59 5.01
N ALA A 106 -0.49 15.16 5.93
CA ALA A 106 -0.19 15.89 7.14
C ALA A 106 0.50 17.25 6.87
N ASN A 107 1.34 17.32 5.83
CA ASN A 107 2.02 18.54 5.42
C ASN A 107 1.27 19.33 4.33
N ALA A 108 0.12 18.84 3.88
CA ALA A 108 -0.69 19.54 2.90
C ALA A 108 -1.16 20.88 3.48
N CYS A 109 -1.12 21.95 2.67
CA CYS A 109 -1.63 23.25 3.09
C CYS A 109 -3.09 23.11 3.56
N PRO A 110 -3.47 23.54 4.77
CA PRO A 110 -4.81 23.30 5.32
C PRO A 110 -5.93 23.98 4.52
N ARG A 111 -5.59 24.97 3.67
CA ARG A 111 -6.52 25.77 2.90
C ARG A 111 -6.80 25.20 1.50
N CYS A 112 -5.79 24.66 0.82
CA CYS A 112 -5.95 24.06 -0.52
C CYS A 112 -5.73 22.54 -0.56
N ARG A 113 -5.35 21.93 0.57
CA ARG A 113 -5.01 20.51 0.73
C ARG A 113 -4.05 19.99 -0.33
N GLY A 114 -3.02 20.78 -0.66
CA GLY A 114 -1.98 20.39 -1.63
C GLY A 114 -2.35 20.58 -3.11
N ARG A 115 -3.59 20.96 -3.45
CA ARG A 115 -4.05 21.14 -4.84
C ARG A 115 -3.58 22.41 -5.55
N GLY A 116 -2.79 23.27 -4.89
CA GLY A 116 -2.19 24.46 -5.49
C GLY A 116 -1.45 25.33 -4.46
N CYS A 117 -0.11 25.36 -4.51
CA CYS A 117 0.74 26.08 -3.55
C CYS A 117 1.91 26.85 -4.22
N ARG A 118 2.42 27.86 -3.48
CA ARG A 118 3.15 29.16 -3.75
C ARG A 118 2.20 30.35 -3.55
N HIS A 119 1.65 30.34 -2.33
CA HIS A 119 0.38 30.86 -1.80
C HIS A 119 -0.82 29.96 -2.14
N CYS A 120 -1.96 30.11 -1.48
CA CYS A 120 -3.24 29.95 -2.17
C CYS A 120 -3.38 31.14 -3.16
N TYR A 121 -2.37 31.27 -4.05
CA TYR A 121 -1.89 32.36 -4.93
C TYR A 121 -2.75 33.64 -4.96
N GLU A 122 -2.23 34.72 -4.33
CA GLU A 122 -2.83 36.07 -4.12
C GLU A 122 -3.93 36.15 -3.01
N ASP A 123 -3.84 37.17 -2.14
CA ASP A 123 -5.01 37.68 -1.41
C ASP A 123 -5.93 38.44 -2.38
#